data_AF-A0A7J2TY95-F1
#
_entry.id   AF-A0A7J2TY95-F1
#
_cell.length_a   1.000
_cell.length_b   1.000
_cell.length_c   1.000
_cell.angle_alpha   90.00
_cell.angle_beta   90.00
_cell.angle_gamma   90.00
#
_symmetry.space_group_name_H-M   'P 1'
#
loop_
_entity.id
_entity.type
_entity.pdbx_description
1 polymer ?
#
loop_
_entity_poly.entity_id
_entity_poly.type
_entity_poly.pdbx_seq_one_letter_code
_entity_poly.pdbx_strand_id
1 'polypeptide(L)'
;MDEINCMGIGDFFPSRKEEREIEVNEVEEVRIPEVKEKLKIKIEKILKSEDVDKIVRLAKQMIVIVKTQELQKKDFGYAQTLIMKLKRNCKQSNVDIVGTSDGYLILAPSFVEIIRE
;
A
#
# COMPACT_ATOMS: atom_id res chain seq x y z
N MET A 1 42.45 3.45 -39.73
CA MET A 1 42.69 2.02 -40.00
C MET A 1 41.37 1.36 -39.76
N ASP A 2 40.54 1.48 -40.80
CA ASP A 2 39.21 0.95 -40.90
C ASP A 2 39.26 -0.49 -41.44
N GLU A 3 38.07 -1.08 -41.46
CA GLU A 3 37.61 -2.18 -42.30
C GLU A 3 37.44 -3.55 -41.62
N ILE A 4 36.28 -3.55 -40.97
CA ILE A 4 35.38 -4.66 -40.67
C ILE A 4 35.19 -5.57 -41.90
N ASN A 5 35.26 -6.85 -41.58
CA ASN A 5 35.10 -8.04 -42.39
C ASN A 5 33.86 -8.06 -43.31
N CYS A 6 34.08 -8.57 -44.51
CA CYS A 6 33.11 -8.82 -45.58
C CYS A 6 32.10 -9.93 -45.24
N MET A 7 30.84 -9.75 -45.62
CA MET A 7 30.07 -10.82 -46.28
C MET A 7 28.85 -10.27 -47.03
N GLY A 8 28.97 -10.26 -48.37
CA GLY A 8 27.93 -10.71 -49.31
C GLY A 8 26.67 -9.87 -49.47
N ILE A 9 26.72 -8.89 -50.39
CA ILE A 9 25.55 -8.39 -51.13
C ILE A 9 25.36 -9.35 -52.31
N GLY A 10 24.24 -10.08 -52.31
CA GLY A 10 23.76 -10.85 -53.43
C GLY A 10 22.35 -10.37 -53.74
N ASP A 11 22.24 -9.73 -54.90
CA ASP A 11 21.08 -9.04 -55.44
C ASP A 11 19.79 -9.87 -55.45
N PHE A 12 18.70 -9.13 -55.74
CA PHE A 12 17.72 -9.50 -56.77
C PHE A 12 16.28 -9.72 -56.28
N PHE A 13 15.55 -8.60 -56.18
CA PHE A 13 14.08 -8.59 -56.28
C PHE A 13 13.65 -9.21 -57.63
N PRO A 14 12.55 -9.99 -57.66
CA PRO A 14 11.30 -9.39 -58.14
C PRO A 14 10.04 -9.83 -57.37
N SER A 15 9.13 -8.87 -57.26
CA SER A 15 7.79 -8.92 -56.65
C SER A 15 6.87 -10.00 -57.20
N ARG A 16 6.03 -10.61 -56.35
CA ARG A 16 4.65 -10.99 -56.70
C ARG A 16 3.76 -11.17 -55.46
N LYS A 17 2.59 -10.55 -55.56
CA LYS A 17 1.45 -10.55 -54.62
C LYS A 17 0.98 -11.96 -54.29
N GLU A 18 0.63 -12.18 -53.02
CA GLU A 18 -0.49 -13.04 -52.63
C GLU A 18 -1.00 -12.54 -51.26
N GLU A 19 -2.10 -11.79 -51.31
CA GLU A 19 -2.94 -11.49 -50.14
C GLU A 19 -3.59 -12.81 -49.70
N ARG A 20 -3.24 -13.29 -48.52
CA ARG A 20 -4.04 -14.31 -47.82
C ARG A 20 -4.64 -13.66 -46.60
N GLU A 21 -5.95 -13.49 -46.67
CA GLU A 21 -6.82 -13.20 -45.54
C GLU A 21 -6.60 -14.26 -44.47
N ILE A 22 -6.15 -13.85 -43.28
CA ILE A 22 -6.11 -14.71 -42.10
C ILE A 22 -6.71 -13.90 -40.96
N GLU A 23 -7.96 -14.27 -40.67
CA GLU A 23 -8.72 -14.15 -39.43
C GLU A 23 -8.33 -13.00 -38.50
N VAL A 24 -9.25 -12.02 -38.42
CA VAL A 24 -9.34 -11.08 -37.31
C VAL A 24 -9.61 -11.90 -36.06
N ASN A 25 -8.55 -12.32 -35.35
CA ASN A 25 -8.70 -12.76 -33.98
C ASN A 25 -9.24 -11.55 -33.22
N GLU A 26 -10.52 -11.64 -32.85
CA GLU A 26 -11.14 -10.81 -31.84
C GLU A 26 -10.22 -10.89 -30.62
N VAL A 27 -9.43 -9.83 -30.41
CA VAL A 27 -8.67 -9.67 -29.19
C VAL A 27 -9.73 -9.50 -28.13
N GLU A 28 -10.07 -10.59 -27.44
CA GLU A 28 -10.85 -10.55 -26.22
C GLU A 28 -10.23 -9.44 -25.36
N GLU A 29 -10.95 -8.34 -25.21
CA GLU A 29 -10.66 -7.35 -24.19
C GLU A 29 -10.70 -8.12 -22.88
N VAL A 30 -9.54 -8.54 -22.39
CA VAL A 30 -9.38 -9.04 -21.03
C VAL A 30 -9.72 -7.85 -20.13
N ARG A 31 -11.01 -7.72 -19.81
CA ARG A 31 -11.50 -6.81 -18.80
C ARG A 31 -11.00 -7.34 -17.48
N ILE A 32 -9.78 -6.94 -17.12
CA ILE A 32 -9.27 -7.09 -15.76
C ILE A 32 -10.30 -6.38 -14.90
N PRO A 33 -11.02 -7.08 -14.01
CA PRO A 33 -11.91 -6.38 -13.09
C PRO A 33 -10.99 -5.53 -12.20
N GLU A 34 -11.08 -4.20 -12.32
CA GLU A 34 -10.49 -3.27 -11.37
C GLU A 34 -11.20 -3.44 -10.03
N VAL A 35 -10.90 -4.52 -9.30
CA VAL A 35 -11.28 -4.63 -7.90
C VAL A 35 -10.37 -3.67 -7.15
N LYS A 36 -10.77 -2.38 -7.09
CA LYS A 36 -10.22 -1.44 -6.12
C LYS A 36 -10.58 -1.99 -4.75
N GLU A 37 -9.66 -2.75 -4.15
CA GLU A 37 -9.83 -3.29 -2.81
C GLU A 37 -10.13 -2.13 -1.86
N LYS A 38 -11.32 -2.15 -1.24
CA LYS A 38 -11.70 -1.12 -0.28
C LYS A 38 -10.74 -1.18 0.90
N LEU A 39 -10.16 -0.03 1.24
CA LEU A 39 -9.35 0.10 2.44
C LEU A 39 -10.22 -0.09 3.68
N LYS A 40 -9.81 -1.00 4.56
CA LYS A 40 -10.53 -1.30 5.79
C LYS A 40 -10.22 -0.26 6.87
N ILE A 41 -11.19 0.00 7.72
CA ILE A 41 -11.03 0.80 8.94
C ILE A 41 -11.44 -0.06 10.11
N LYS A 42 -10.61 -0.14 11.15
CA LYS A 42 -10.90 -0.90 12.36
C LYS A 42 -10.84 0.00 13.60
N ILE A 43 -11.78 -0.19 14.51
CA ILE A 43 -11.82 0.52 15.79
C ILE A 43 -11.32 -0.44 16.88
N GLU A 44 -10.31 0.00 17.64
CA GLU A 44 -9.63 -0.81 18.66
C GLU A 44 -9.51 -0.07 20.00
N LYS A 45 -9.25 -0.83 21.06
CA LYS A 45 -8.94 -0.33 22.41
C LYS A 45 -7.60 -0.91 22.86
N ILE A 46 -6.84 -0.14 23.64
CA ILE A 46 -5.64 -0.67 24.30
C ILE A 46 -6.01 -0.99 25.74
N LEU A 47 -5.96 -2.28 26.11
CA LEU A 47 -6.16 -2.72 27.49
C LEU A 47 -4.85 -3.13 28.14
N LYS A 48 -3.95 -3.73 27.35
CA LYS A 48 -2.65 -4.24 27.81
C LYS A 48 -1.53 -3.88 26.84
N SER A 49 -0.30 -4.10 27.27
CA SER A 49 0.92 -3.82 26.49
C SER A 49 0.97 -4.61 25.18
N GLU A 50 0.45 -5.85 25.15
CA GLU A 50 0.47 -6.71 23.96
C GLU A 50 -0.47 -6.20 22.86
N ASP A 51 -1.51 -5.44 23.24
CA ASP A 51 -2.47 -4.88 22.27
C ASP A 51 -1.81 -3.81 21.41
N VAL A 52 -0.80 -3.11 21.94
CA VAL A 52 0.01 -2.14 21.18
C VAL A 52 0.66 -2.81 19.98
N ASP A 53 1.25 -3.99 20.17
CA ASP A 53 1.94 -4.71 19.10
C ASP A 53 0.95 -5.26 18.06
N LYS A 54 -0.24 -5.69 18.50
CA LYS A 54 -1.34 -6.11 17.60
C LYS A 54 -1.86 -4.94 16.76
N ILE A 55 -2.11 -3.79 17.39
CA ILE A 55 -2.63 -2.58 16.72
C ILE A 55 -1.66 -2.12 15.63
N VAL A 56 -0.36 -2.11 15.91
CA VAL A 56 0.65 -1.70 14.91
C VAL A 56 0.69 -2.68 13.74
N ARG A 57 0.54 -3.99 13.99
CA ARG A 57 0.46 -5.00 12.91
C ARG A 57 -0.77 -4.77 12.03
N LEU A 58 -1.92 -4.45 12.62
CA LEU A 58 -3.13 -4.10 11.88
C LEU A 58 -2.93 -2.83 11.05
N ALA A 59 -2.34 -1.80 11.66
CA ALA A 59 -2.12 -0.50 11.03
C ALA A 59 -1.21 -0.52 9.80
N LYS A 60 -0.46 -1.62 9.57
CA LYS A 60 0.32 -1.82 8.35
C LYS A 60 -0.53 -2.10 7.10
N GLN A 61 -1.76 -2.58 7.28
CA GLN A 61 -2.63 -3.03 6.18
C GLN A 61 -3.95 -2.27 6.10
N MET A 62 -4.32 -1.54 7.17
CA MET A 62 -5.61 -0.88 7.28
C MET A 62 -5.52 0.34 8.20
N ILE A 63 -6.50 1.23 8.15
CA ILE A 63 -6.58 2.35 9.10
C ILE A 63 -7.09 1.82 10.43
N VAL A 64 -6.46 2.22 11.54
CA VAL A 64 -6.88 1.84 12.88
C VAL A 64 -7.19 3.07 13.72
N ILE A 65 -8.41 3.13 14.25
CA ILE A 65 -8.85 4.16 15.19
C ILE A 65 -8.80 3.56 16.59
N VAL A 66 -7.93 4.10 17.45
CA VAL A 66 -7.74 3.63 18.82
C VAL A 66 -8.44 4.57 19.79
N LYS A 67 -9.35 4.01 20.60
CA LYS A 67 -10.01 4.77 21.68
C LYS A 67 -9.08 4.87 22.88
N THR A 68 -8.75 6.09 23.32
CA THR A 68 -7.87 6.31 24.49
C THR A 68 -8.59 6.83 25.73
N GLN A 69 -9.83 7.31 25.58
CA GLN A 69 -10.62 7.90 26.66
C GLN A 69 -10.78 6.98 27.89
N GLU A 70 -11.06 5.69 27.68
CA GLU A 70 -11.24 4.73 28.78
C GLU A 70 -9.91 4.43 29.50
N LEU A 71 -8.81 4.37 28.74
CA LEU A 71 -7.49 4.08 29.28
C LEU A 71 -7.00 5.23 30.18
N GLN A 72 -7.21 6.47 29.74
CA GLN A 72 -6.83 7.67 30.49
C GLN A 72 -7.61 7.83 31.81
N LYS A 73 -8.89 7.41 31.84
CA LYS A 73 -9.73 7.46 33.05
C LYS A 73 -9.32 6.43 34.12
N LYS A 74 -8.78 5.28 33.69
CA LYS A 74 -8.43 4.18 34.60
C LYS A 74 -7.08 4.41 35.26
N ASP A 75 -6.06 4.72 34.47
CA ASP A 75 -4.69 4.96 34.94
C ASP A 75 -3.95 5.82 33.92
N PHE A 76 -3.79 7.10 34.25
CA PHE A 76 -3.17 8.08 33.38
C PHE A 76 -1.68 7.78 33.11
N GLY A 77 -0.93 7.30 34.12
CA GLY A 77 0.50 7.01 33.97
C GLY A 77 0.74 5.80 33.08
N TYR A 78 -0.06 4.75 33.28
CA TYR A 78 -0.02 3.58 32.40
C TYR A 78 -0.49 3.92 30.99
N ALA A 79 -1.52 4.76 30.84
CA ALA A 79 -1.99 5.25 29.55
C ALA A 79 -0.88 5.96 28.77
N GLN A 80 -0.16 6.89 29.40
CA GLN A 80 0.96 7.60 28.77
C GLN A 80 2.06 6.63 28.33
N THR A 81 2.40 5.66 29.18
CA THR A 81 3.41 4.64 28.86
C THR A 81 3.04 3.84 27.61
N LEU A 82 1.78 3.40 27.52
CA LEU A 82 1.27 2.67 26.36
C LEU A 82 1.24 3.52 25.09
N ILE A 83 0.83 4.79 25.18
CA ILE A 83 0.83 5.72 24.05
C ILE A 83 2.26 5.97 23.57
N MET A 84 3.23 6.12 24.48
CA MET A 84 4.65 6.27 24.12
C MET A 84 5.22 5.01 23.47
N LYS A 85 4.82 3.81 23.93
CA LYS A 85 5.18 2.55 23.26
C LYS A 85 4.58 2.50 21.86
N LEU A 86 3.30 2.85 21.72
CA LEU A 86 2.60 2.88 20.43
C LEU A 86 3.29 3.81 19.43
N LYS A 87 3.58 5.06 19.82
CA LYS A 87 4.29 6.03 18.97
C LYS A 87 5.66 5.50 18.51
N ARG A 88 6.44 4.89 19.40
CA ARG A 88 7.74 4.28 19.07
C ARG A 88 7.60 3.15 18.05
N ASN A 89 6.66 2.24 18.28
CA ASN A 89 6.41 1.11 17.39
C ASN A 89 5.89 1.54 16.01
N CYS A 90 5.04 2.58 15.95
CA CYS A 90 4.55 3.15 14.70
C CYS A 90 5.70 3.72 13.87
N LYS A 91 6.59 4.52 14.51
CA LYS A 91 7.78 5.07 13.86
C LYS A 91 8.71 3.98 13.31
N GLN A 92 8.91 2.90 14.06
CA GLN A 92 9.71 1.74 13.60
C GLN A 92 9.06 0.97 12.46
N SER A 93 7.73 0.99 12.37
CA SER A 93 6.95 0.24 11.39
C SER A 93 6.53 1.05 10.17
N ASN A 94 6.98 2.31 10.05
CA ASN A 94 6.55 3.26 9.03
C ASN A 94 5.02 3.43 8.96
N VAL A 95 4.39 3.49 10.13
CA VAL A 95 2.95 3.74 10.30
C VAL A 95 2.80 5.17 10.82
N ASP A 96 1.97 5.98 10.17
CA ASP A 96 1.66 7.33 10.64
C ASP A 96 0.69 7.25 11.83
N ILE A 97 0.80 8.19 12.75
CA ILE A 97 -0.04 8.30 13.93
C ILE A 97 -0.40 9.76 14.21
N VAL A 98 -1.69 10.02 14.41
CA VAL A 98 -2.20 11.34 14.81
C VAL A 98 -3.15 11.20 16.00
N GLY A 99 -3.15 12.19 16.88
CA GLY A 99 -4.14 12.31 17.95
C GLY A 99 -5.22 13.30 17.57
N THR A 100 -6.46 12.97 17.94
CA THR A 100 -7.62 13.85 17.81
C THR A 100 -7.92 14.51 19.16
N SER A 101 -8.56 15.67 19.15
CA SER A 101 -9.04 16.38 20.35
C SER A 101 -10.01 15.53 21.17
N ASP A 102 -10.77 14.66 20.52
CA ASP A 102 -11.79 13.82 21.15
C ASP A 102 -11.23 12.57 21.84
N GLY A 103 -9.90 12.42 21.92
CA GLY A 103 -9.27 11.31 22.63
C GLY A 103 -9.24 10.01 21.82
N TYR A 104 -9.19 10.10 20.49
CA TYR A 104 -8.84 9.01 19.60
C TYR A 104 -7.43 9.19 19.03
N LEU A 105 -6.75 8.07 18.78
CA LEU A 105 -5.56 8.05 17.93
C LEU A 105 -5.93 7.39 16.61
N ILE A 106 -5.51 7.98 15.50
CA ILE A 106 -5.68 7.40 14.17
C ILE A 106 -4.30 6.94 13.72
N LEU A 107 -4.21 5.68 13.30
CA LEU A 107 -3.03 5.08 12.72
C LEU A 107 -3.30 4.74 11.26
N ALA A 108 -2.36 5.06 10.39
CA ALA A 108 -2.49 4.86 8.96
C ALA A 108 -1.25 4.15 8.40
N PRO A 109 -1.42 3.20 7.45
CA PRO A 109 -0.31 2.59 6.76
C PRO A 109 0.40 3.59 5.86
N SER A 110 1.62 3.29 5.42
CA SER A 110 2.46 4.20 4.64
C SER A 110 1.89 4.65 3.29
N PHE A 111 0.89 3.94 2.76
CA PHE A 111 0.20 4.28 1.51
C PHE A 111 -1.04 5.16 1.71
N VAL A 112 -1.32 5.57 2.95
CA VAL A 112 -2.42 6.46 3.33
C VAL A 112 -1.84 7.73 3.92
N GLU A 113 -2.24 8.88 3.39
CA GLU A 113 -1.84 10.18 3.89
C GLU A 113 -2.85 10.72 4.92
N ILE A 114 -2.35 11.25 6.04
CA ILE A 114 -3.16 11.95 7.03
C ILE A 114 -2.98 13.46 6.84
N ILE A 115 -4.02 14.11 6.32
CA ILE A 115 -4.09 15.57 6.22
C ILE A 115 -4.46 16.15 7.59
N ARG A 116 -3.71 17.15 8.04
CA ARG A 116 -3.89 17.84 9.33
C ARG A 116 -4.21 19.30 9.03
N GLU A 117 -5.35 19.78 9.52
CA GLU A 117 -5.73 21.21 9.51
C GLU A 117 -5.47 21.83 10.89
#